data_AF-A0A4D6YM65-F1
#
_entry.id   AF-A0A4D6YM65-F1
#
_cell.length_a   1.000
_cell.length_b   1.000
_cell.length_c   1.000
_cell.angle_alpha   90.00
_cell.angle_beta   90.00
_cell.angle_gamma   90.00
#
_symmetry.space_group_name_H-M   'P 1'
#
loop_
_entity.id
_entity.type
_entity.pdbx_description
1 polymer ?
#
loop_
_entity_poly.entity_id
_entity_poly.type
_entity_poly.pdbx_seq_one_letter_code
_entity_poly.pdbx_strand_id
1 'polypeptide(L)'
;MLKKNIAILKNITKLKLEQLTFILYNIKNKKNKKKNQLYKIIKYYNYYIKNFTKKFILEFSFFKIKNFYQFLYYLEDYILKLKNKILKYNNDIKNKLFLWKKLNKKLKIWNILYDKIINVNKKKKNILNKKYNNQYYQIFLLKNIFFNKNK
;
A
#
# COMPACT_ATOMS: atom_id res chain seq x y z
N MET A 1 -6.82 -24.45 17.60
CA MET A 1 -6.40 -24.34 16.19
C MET A 1 -6.84 -23.02 15.52
N LEU A 2 -8.13 -22.68 15.51
CA LEU A 2 -8.68 -21.52 14.76
C LEU A 2 -8.04 -20.15 15.06
N LYS A 3 -7.72 -19.83 16.33
CA LYS A 3 -7.05 -18.58 16.70
C LYS A 3 -5.67 -18.42 16.05
N LYS A 4 -4.89 -19.52 15.98
CA LYS A 4 -3.55 -19.51 15.35
C LYS A 4 -3.67 -19.31 13.84
N ASN A 5 -4.61 -20.02 13.19
CA ASN A 5 -4.80 -19.92 11.74
C ASN A 5 -5.21 -18.50 11.31
N ILE A 6 -6.10 -17.84 12.05
CA ILE A 6 -6.52 -16.47 11.73
C ILE A 6 -5.42 -15.44 12.03
N ALA A 7 -4.62 -15.66 13.08
CA ALA A 7 -3.43 -14.83 13.31
C ALA A 7 -2.43 -14.94 12.14
N ILE A 8 -2.19 -16.14 11.62
CA ILE A 8 -1.32 -16.38 10.47
C ILE A 8 -1.87 -15.66 9.23
N LEU A 9 -3.17 -15.81 8.92
CA LEU A 9 -3.80 -15.15 7.77
C LEU A 9 -3.78 -13.61 7.88
N LYS A 10 -3.98 -13.07 9.09
CA LYS A 10 -3.82 -11.65 9.40
C LYS A 10 -2.38 -11.18 9.15
N ASN A 11 -1.38 -11.92 9.61
CA ASN A 11 0.03 -11.56 9.43
C ASN A 11 0.44 -11.62 7.94
N ILE A 12 0.04 -12.67 7.21
CA ILE A 12 0.29 -12.78 5.77
C ILE A 12 -0.34 -11.60 5.01
N THR A 13 -1.58 -11.23 5.36
CA THR A 13 -2.23 -10.08 4.70
C THR A 13 -1.59 -8.74 5.06
N LYS A 14 -1.11 -8.57 6.29
CA LYS A 14 -0.33 -7.40 6.71
C LYS A 14 0.97 -7.27 5.92
N LEU A 15 1.77 -8.34 5.85
CA LEU A 15 3.02 -8.36 5.09
C LEU A 15 2.82 -8.05 3.60
N LYS A 16 1.77 -8.62 2.98
CA LYS A 16 1.43 -8.31 1.59
C LYS A 16 1.07 -6.84 1.40
N LEU A 17 0.40 -6.23 2.39
CA LEU A 17 0.02 -4.82 2.34
C LEU A 17 1.26 -3.92 2.47
N GLU A 18 2.20 -4.25 3.37
CA GLU A 18 3.47 -3.55 3.53
C GLU A 18 4.33 -3.62 2.25
N GLN A 19 4.51 -4.82 1.68
CA GLN A 19 5.20 -5.00 0.40
C GLN A 19 4.56 -4.13 -0.70
N LEU A 20 3.23 -4.10 -0.75
CA LEU A 20 2.52 -3.34 -1.77
C LEU A 20 2.64 -1.82 -1.55
N THR A 21 2.68 -1.34 -0.31
CA THR A 21 2.98 0.06 -0.01
C THR A 21 4.38 0.46 -0.45
N PHE A 22 5.37 -0.40 -0.24
CA PHE A 22 6.73 -0.18 -0.71
C PHE A 22 6.80 -0.11 -2.24
N ILE A 23 6.11 -1.03 -2.94
CA ILE A 23 6.01 -1.00 -4.40
C ILE A 23 5.36 0.31 -4.88
N LEU A 24 4.26 0.75 -4.26
CA LEU A 24 3.60 2.01 -4.60
C LEU A 24 4.53 3.22 -4.43
N TYR A 25 5.28 3.25 -3.33
CA TYR A 25 6.28 4.29 -3.06
C TYR A 25 7.36 4.32 -4.16
N ASN A 26 7.89 3.15 -4.53
CA ASN A 26 8.90 3.04 -5.59
C ASN A 26 8.38 3.50 -6.96
N ILE A 27 7.15 3.12 -7.33
CA ILE A 27 6.54 3.56 -8.59
C ILE A 27 6.32 5.08 -8.58
N LYS A 28 5.84 5.65 -7.46
CA LYS A 28 5.68 7.10 -7.27
C LYS A 28 7.02 7.83 -7.46
N ASN A 29 8.10 7.31 -6.89
CA ASN A 29 9.43 7.89 -7.04
C ASN A 29 9.95 7.82 -8.47
N LYS A 30 9.79 6.67 -9.15
CA LYS A 30 10.16 6.53 -10.57
C LYS A 30 9.37 7.51 -11.45
N LYS A 31 8.06 7.66 -11.21
CA LYS A 31 7.21 8.64 -11.88
C LYS A 31 7.69 10.06 -11.65
N ASN A 32 8.01 10.44 -10.42
CA ASN A 32 8.49 11.78 -10.07
C ASN A 32 9.83 12.08 -10.75
N LYS A 33 10.76 11.11 -10.78
CA LYS A 33 12.02 11.25 -11.55
C LYS A 33 11.75 11.52 -13.03
N LYS A 34 10.81 10.81 -13.66
CA LYS A 34 10.42 11.06 -15.06
C LYS A 34 9.73 12.40 -15.28
N LYS A 35 8.87 12.84 -14.35
CA LYS A 35 8.29 14.20 -14.38
C LYS A 35 9.35 15.28 -14.30
N ASN A 36 10.34 15.13 -13.43
CA ASN A 36 11.44 16.08 -13.31
C ASN A 36 12.32 16.11 -14.58
N GLN A 37 12.58 14.95 -15.18
CA GLN A 37 13.25 14.89 -16.49
C GLN A 37 12.46 15.64 -17.55
N LEU A 38 11.16 15.37 -17.66
CA LEU A 38 10.27 16.06 -18.61
C LEU A 38 10.28 17.58 -18.40
N TYR A 39 10.18 18.04 -17.15
CA TYR A 39 10.22 19.46 -16.82
C TYR A 39 11.54 20.13 -17.27
N LYS A 40 12.68 19.49 -16.99
CA LYS A 40 13.99 20.01 -17.41
C LYS A 40 14.09 20.12 -18.94
N ILE A 41 13.57 19.14 -19.66
CA ILE A 41 13.61 19.12 -21.13
C ILE A 41 12.70 20.20 -21.72
N ILE A 42 11.49 20.37 -21.19
CA ILE A 42 10.58 21.43 -21.64
C ILE A 42 11.21 22.81 -21.36
N LYS A 43 11.84 22.99 -20.20
CA LYS A 43 12.57 24.23 -19.88
C LYS A 43 13.70 24.48 -20.88
N TYR A 44 14.46 23.45 -21.22
CA TYR A 44 15.54 23.53 -22.21
C TYR A 44 15.00 23.83 -23.62
N TYR A 45 13.92 23.17 -24.04
CA TYR A 45 13.23 23.41 -25.30
C TYR A 45 12.80 24.87 -25.44
N ASN A 46 12.12 25.42 -24.42
CA ASN A 46 11.68 26.82 -24.42
C ASN A 46 12.85 27.80 -24.48
N TYR A 47 13.93 27.52 -23.74
CA TYR A 47 15.15 28.33 -23.78
C TYR A 47 15.81 28.29 -25.17
N TYR A 48 15.91 27.10 -25.75
CA TYR A 48 16.54 26.89 -27.05
C TYR A 48 15.76 27.59 -28.17
N ILE A 49 14.43 27.48 -28.19
CA ILE A 49 13.57 28.19 -29.14
C ILE A 49 13.75 29.70 -29.02
N LYS A 50 13.69 30.25 -27.79
CA LYS A 50 13.83 31.69 -27.56
C LYS A 50 15.20 32.23 -28.00
N ASN A 51 16.25 31.43 -27.87
CA ASN A 51 17.59 31.82 -28.32
C ASN A 51 17.77 31.66 -29.82
N PHE A 52 17.18 30.62 -30.41
CA PHE A 52 17.20 30.43 -31.84
C PHE A 52 16.47 31.57 -32.55
N THR A 53 15.26 31.95 -32.12
CA THR A 53 14.51 33.06 -32.74
C THR A 53 15.28 34.38 -32.69
N LYS A 54 15.96 34.69 -31.58
CA LYS A 54 16.81 35.89 -31.48
C LYS A 54 17.99 35.88 -32.46
N LYS A 55 18.68 34.74 -32.60
CA LYS A 55 19.81 34.61 -33.54
C LYS A 55 19.36 34.53 -34.99
N PHE A 56 18.18 33.97 -35.24
CA PHE A 56 17.60 33.80 -36.56
C PHE A 56 17.26 35.13 -37.23
N ILE A 57 16.83 36.13 -36.46
CA ILE A 57 16.57 37.50 -36.94
C ILE A 57 17.86 38.18 -37.43
N LEU A 58 19.03 37.76 -36.94
CA LEU A 58 20.32 38.40 -37.21
C LEU A 58 21.14 37.71 -38.31
N GLU A 59 21.04 36.38 -38.47
CA GLU A 59 21.83 35.61 -39.45
C GLU A 59 21.05 34.45 -40.05
N PHE A 60 20.74 34.52 -41.35
CA PHE A 60 20.04 33.47 -42.07
C PHE A 60 21.01 32.41 -42.61
N SER A 61 20.90 31.16 -42.15
CA SER A 61 21.70 30.03 -42.65
C SER A 61 20.86 28.76 -42.75
N PHE A 62 20.75 28.21 -43.97
CA PHE A 62 19.98 27.01 -44.26
C PHE A 62 20.41 25.79 -43.41
N PHE A 63 21.72 25.59 -43.21
CA PHE A 63 22.24 24.51 -42.36
C PHE A 63 21.83 24.67 -40.89
N LYS A 64 21.84 25.90 -40.35
CA LYS A 64 21.38 26.18 -38.98
C LYS A 64 19.88 25.88 -38.82
N ILE A 65 19.06 26.17 -39.84
CA ILE A 65 17.62 25.86 -39.88
C ILE A 65 17.37 24.35 -39.90
N LYS A 66 18.04 23.64 -40.80
CA LYS A 66 17.89 22.18 -40.93
C LYS A 66 18.24 21.47 -39.61
N ASN A 67 19.37 21.85 -38.99
CA ASN A 67 19.79 21.31 -37.70
C ASN A 67 18.80 21.65 -36.58
N PHE A 68 18.22 22.85 -36.59
CA PHE A 68 17.21 23.27 -35.62
C PHE A 68 15.94 22.40 -35.70
N TYR A 69 15.38 22.20 -36.89
CA TYR A 69 14.20 21.35 -37.08
C TYR A 69 14.48 19.88 -36.73
N GLN A 70 15.65 19.36 -37.13
CA GLN A 70 16.03 18.00 -36.76
C GLN A 70 16.15 17.83 -35.25
N PHE A 71 16.75 18.81 -34.56
CA PHE A 71 16.85 18.82 -33.10
C PHE A 71 15.48 18.92 -32.42
N LEU A 72 14.58 19.78 -32.91
CA LEU A 72 13.21 19.87 -32.39
C LEU A 72 12.47 18.54 -32.52
N TYR A 73 12.57 17.89 -33.67
CA TYR A 73 11.95 16.59 -33.91
C TYR A 73 12.41 15.53 -32.89
N TYR A 74 13.72 15.42 -32.64
CA TYR A 74 14.25 14.49 -31.64
C TYR A 74 13.78 14.84 -30.22
N LEU A 75 13.71 16.13 -29.88
CA LEU A 75 13.20 16.57 -28.57
C LEU A 75 11.71 16.22 -28.40
N GLU A 76 10.89 16.44 -29.41
CA GLU A 76 9.47 16.15 -29.38
C GLU A 76 9.18 14.65 -29.24
N ASP A 77 9.89 13.81 -29.99
CA ASP A 77 9.82 12.35 -29.84
C ASP A 77 10.23 11.91 -28.42
N TYR A 78 11.31 12.51 -27.88
CA TYR A 78 11.75 12.20 -26.53
C TYR A 78 10.75 12.66 -25.44
N ILE A 79 10.14 13.84 -25.61
CA ILE A 79 9.05 14.35 -24.76
C ILE A 79 7.87 13.39 -24.78
N LEU A 80 7.48 12.91 -25.97
CA LEU A 80 6.38 11.97 -26.15
C LEU A 80 6.67 10.62 -25.46
N LYS A 81 7.89 10.09 -25.62
CA LYS A 81 8.36 8.90 -24.90
C LYS A 81 8.30 9.06 -23.39
N LEU A 82 8.65 10.23 -22.85
CA LEU A 82 8.57 10.53 -21.42
C LEU A 82 7.12 10.64 -20.94
N LYS A 83 6.24 11.32 -21.68
CA LYS A 83 4.80 11.40 -21.38
C LYS A 83 4.19 10.01 -21.31
N ASN A 84 4.49 9.15 -22.29
CA ASN A 84 4.02 7.77 -22.32
C ASN A 84 4.52 6.95 -21.12
N LYS A 85 5.79 7.10 -20.71
CA LYS A 85 6.31 6.46 -19.49
C LYS A 85 5.60 6.96 -18.22
N ILE A 86 5.32 8.25 -18.10
CA ILE A 86 4.58 8.81 -16.96
C ILE A 86 3.15 8.26 -16.92
N LEU A 87 2.50 8.13 -18.07
CA LEU A 87 1.16 7.56 -18.19
C LEU A 87 1.14 6.09 -17.78
N LYS A 88 2.12 5.28 -18.22
CA LYS A 88 2.29 3.89 -17.76
C LYS A 88 2.40 3.82 -16.22
N TYR A 89 3.24 4.64 -15.61
CA TYR A 89 3.33 4.69 -14.14
C TYR A 89 2.02 5.14 -13.46
N ASN A 90 1.23 6.03 -14.07
CA ASN A 90 -0.08 6.39 -13.52
C ASN A 90 -1.02 5.19 -13.48
N ASN A 91 -1.06 4.40 -14.56
CA ASN A 91 -1.89 3.22 -14.65
C ASN A 91 -1.43 2.15 -13.65
N ASP A 92 -0.12 1.94 -13.53
CA ASP A 92 0.45 1.02 -12.53
C ASP A 92 0.09 1.43 -11.10
N ILE A 93 0.19 2.73 -10.78
CA ILE A 93 -0.21 3.26 -9.46
C ILE A 93 -1.70 3.02 -9.22
N LYS A 94 -2.58 3.29 -10.20
CA LYS A 94 -4.01 3.04 -10.07
C LYS A 94 -4.31 1.57 -9.79
N ASN A 95 -3.71 0.66 -10.57
CA ASN A 95 -3.90 -0.78 -10.41
C ASN A 95 -3.40 -1.28 -9.05
N LYS A 96 -2.22 -0.83 -8.62
CA LYS A 96 -1.67 -1.20 -7.31
C LYS A 96 -2.48 -0.58 -6.16
N LEU A 97 -2.95 0.66 -6.27
CA LEU A 97 -3.82 1.28 -5.26
C LEU A 97 -5.15 0.54 -5.11
N PHE A 98 -5.72 0.04 -6.20
CA PHE A 98 -6.92 -0.79 -6.14
C PHE A 98 -6.68 -2.10 -5.36
N LEU A 99 -5.57 -2.79 -5.66
CA LEU A 99 -5.16 -3.98 -4.90
C LEU A 99 -4.89 -3.68 -3.43
N TRP A 100 -4.24 -2.54 -3.14
CA TRP A 100 -4.01 -2.05 -1.78
C TRP A 100 -5.32 -1.91 -1.01
N LYS A 101 -6.32 -1.23 -1.60
CA LYS A 101 -7.64 -1.04 -1.00
C LYS A 101 -8.33 -2.39 -0.73
N LYS A 102 -8.25 -3.35 -1.66
CA LYS A 102 -8.79 -4.71 -1.47
C LYS A 102 -8.13 -5.43 -0.29
N LEU A 103 -6.79 -5.44 -0.24
CA LEU A 103 -6.05 -6.09 0.84
C LEU A 103 -6.31 -5.41 2.19
N ASN A 104 -6.42 -4.09 2.23
CA ASN A 104 -6.71 -3.36 3.45
C ASN A 104 -8.12 -3.69 3.99
N LYS A 105 -9.13 -3.77 3.11
CA LYS A 105 -10.46 -4.27 3.49
C LYS A 105 -10.38 -5.69 4.05
N LYS A 106 -9.62 -6.59 3.41
CA LYS A 106 -9.42 -7.97 3.87
C LYS A 106 -8.74 -8.03 5.25
N LEU A 107 -7.75 -7.17 5.50
CA LEU A 107 -7.08 -7.07 6.80
C LEU A 107 -8.04 -6.62 7.90
N LYS A 108 -8.93 -5.66 7.62
CA LYS A 108 -9.98 -5.25 8.57
C LYS A 108 -10.90 -6.42 8.94
N ILE A 109 -11.30 -7.23 7.96
CA ILE A 109 -12.11 -8.44 8.21
C ILE A 109 -11.34 -9.41 9.12
N TRP A 110 -10.07 -9.66 8.85
CA TRP A 110 -9.25 -10.52 9.70
C TRP A 110 -9.11 -10.00 11.13
N ASN A 111 -8.98 -8.68 11.33
CA ASN A 111 -8.97 -8.07 12.66
C ASN A 111 -10.28 -8.36 13.40
N ILE A 112 -11.43 -8.09 12.76
CA ILE A 112 -12.75 -8.31 13.36
C ILE A 112 -12.95 -9.79 13.73
N LEU A 113 -12.57 -10.71 12.85
CA LEU A 113 -12.67 -12.16 13.13
C LEU A 113 -11.75 -12.59 14.27
N TYR A 114 -10.53 -12.06 14.32
CA TYR A 114 -9.58 -12.34 15.39
C TYR A 114 -10.11 -11.87 16.76
N ASP A 115 -10.67 -10.67 16.82
CA ASP A 115 -11.22 -10.08 18.04
C ASP A 115 -12.46 -10.84 18.51
N LYS A 116 -13.35 -11.24 17.58
CA LYS A 116 -14.50 -12.11 17.89
C LYS A 116 -14.06 -13.43 18.53
N ILE A 117 -13.01 -14.07 17.99
CA ILE A 117 -12.49 -15.34 18.52
C ILE A 117 -11.88 -15.15 19.90
N ILE A 118 -11.15 -14.05 20.13
CA ILE A 118 -10.64 -13.72 21.47
C ILE A 118 -11.79 -13.58 22.45
N ASN A 119 -12.84 -12.85 22.10
CA ASN A 119 -13.99 -12.63 22.97
C ASN A 119 -14.76 -13.92 23.25
N VAL A 120 -14.98 -14.78 22.25
CA VAL A 120 -15.60 -16.10 22.44
C VAL A 120 -14.75 -16.98 23.36
N ASN A 121 -13.44 -17.01 23.17
CA ASN A 121 -12.54 -17.79 24.04
C ASN A 121 -12.53 -17.26 25.48
N LYS A 122 -12.55 -15.94 25.68
CA LYS A 122 -12.69 -15.32 27.01
C LYS A 122 -14.00 -15.70 27.67
N LYS A 123 -15.13 -15.62 26.94
CA LYS A 123 -16.45 -16.03 27.44
C LYS A 123 -16.48 -17.52 27.82
N LYS A 124 -15.95 -18.41 26.97
CA LYS A 124 -15.84 -19.85 27.26
C LYS A 124 -15.00 -20.12 28.51
N LYS A 125 -13.86 -19.45 28.66
CA LYS A 125 -13.01 -19.57 29.85
C LYS A 125 -13.74 -19.13 31.12
N ASN A 126 -14.48 -18.01 31.05
CA ASN A 126 -15.28 -17.54 32.19
C ASN A 126 -16.41 -18.52 32.57
N ILE A 127 -17.09 -19.11 31.59
CA ILE A 127 -18.13 -20.13 31.83
C ILE A 127 -17.52 -21.37 32.49
N LEU A 128 -16.38 -21.85 31.99
CA LEU A 128 -15.67 -22.99 32.59
C LEU A 128 -15.25 -22.69 34.03
N ASN A 129 -14.62 -21.55 34.28
CA ASN A 129 -14.21 -21.14 35.63
C ASN A 129 -15.40 -21.07 36.60
N LYS A 130 -16.55 -20.51 36.16
CA LYS A 130 -17.78 -20.50 36.97
C LYS A 130 -18.28 -21.91 37.29
N LYS A 131 -18.26 -22.82 36.31
CA LYS A 131 -18.65 -24.22 36.52
C LYS A 131 -17.75 -24.91 37.54
N TYR A 132 -16.43 -24.77 37.41
CA TYR A 132 -15.48 -25.35 38.36
C TYR A 132 -15.69 -24.78 39.77
N ASN A 133 -15.80 -23.45 39.92
CA ASN A 133 -16.04 -22.83 41.22
C ASN A 133 -17.34 -23.33 41.89
N ASN A 134 -18.42 -23.48 41.12
CA ASN A 134 -19.68 -24.03 41.62
C ASN A 134 -19.54 -25.49 42.07
N GLN A 135 -18.80 -26.31 41.31
CA GLN A 135 -18.53 -27.71 41.69
C GLN A 135 -17.70 -27.78 42.97
N TYR A 136 -16.64 -26.97 43.09
CA TYR A 136 -15.84 -26.89 44.31
C TYR A 136 -16.68 -26.44 45.52
N TYR A 137 -17.55 -25.45 45.32
CA TYR A 137 -18.45 -24.97 46.36
C TYR A 137 -19.45 -26.06 46.81
N GLN A 138 -20.01 -26.82 45.86
CA GLN A 138 -20.88 -27.96 46.18
C GLN A 138 -20.14 -29.06 46.95
N ILE A 139 -18.92 -29.41 46.55
CA ILE A 139 -18.09 -30.39 47.26
C ILE A 139 -17.77 -29.91 48.68
N PHE A 140 -17.45 -28.62 48.85
CA PHE A 140 -17.22 -28.01 50.15
C PHE A 140 -18.45 -28.07 51.05
N LEU A 141 -19.63 -27.71 50.54
CA LEU A 141 -20.89 -27.81 51.27
C LEU A 141 -21.21 -29.26 51.67
N LEU A 142 -21.06 -30.21 50.74
CA LEU A 142 -21.28 -31.63 51.02
C LEU A 142 -20.34 -32.13 52.13
N LYS A 143 -19.05 -31.78 52.08
CA LYS A 143 -18.10 -32.12 53.16
C LYS A 143 -18.55 -31.57 54.52
N ASN A 144 -18.95 -30.30 54.59
CA ASN A 144 -19.41 -29.71 55.85
C ASN A 144 -20.69 -30.37 56.38
N ILE A 145 -21.64 -30.72 55.51
CA ILE A 145 -22.87 -31.42 55.91
C ILE A 145 -22.55 -32.82 56.44
N PHE A 146 -21.65 -33.56 55.78
CA PHE A 146 -21.23 -34.89 56.26
C PHE A 146 -20.47 -34.82 57.59
N PHE A 147 -19.59 -33.84 57.77
CA PHE A 147 -18.85 -33.67 59.03
C PHE A 147 -19.75 -33.23 60.20
N ASN A 148 -20.80 -32.45 59.96
CA ASN A 148 -21.74 -32.03 61.01
C ASN A 148 -22.77 -33.11 61.38
N LYS A 149 -22.98 -34.15 60.56
CA LYS A 149 -23.86 -35.28 60.89
C LYS A 149 -23.18 -36.36 61.74
N ASN A 150 -21.85 -36.34 61.84
CA ASN A 150 -21.05 -37.33 62.58
C ASN A 150 -20.54 -36.80 63.93
N LYS A 151 -21.12 -35.70 64.43
CA LYS A 151 -21.00 -35.20 65.79
C LYS A 151 -22.37 -35.25 66.44
#